data_AF-A0A964F9P4-F1
#
_entry.id   AF-A0A964F9P4-F1
#
_cell.length_a   1.000
_cell.length_b   1.000
_cell.length_c   1.000
_cell.angle_alpha   90.00
_cell.angle_beta   90.00
_cell.angle_gamma   90.00
#
_symmetry.space_group_name_H-M   'P 1'
#
loop_
_entity.id
_entity.type
_entity.pdbx_description
1 polymer ?
#
loop_
_entity_poly.entity_id
_entity_poly.type
_entity_poly.pdbx_seq_one_letter_code
_entity_poly.pdbx_strand_id
1 'polypeptide(L)'
;MTPRAKYTAEIAEVAKWYGVPVWAVISPEKTRTVVKARRAAAWMLRFKYGFSHERIGRIMGGKDHSTIIFAIGMHMIAAGLDGPERRYAERKAGLAARRAA
;
A
#
# COMPACT_ATOMS: atom_id res chain seq x y z
N MET A 1 14.19 17.33 -2.31
CA MET A 1 12.82 16.95 -1.89
C MET A 1 12.84 15.50 -1.39
N THR A 2 12.42 15.22 -0.16
CA THR A 2 12.46 13.83 0.36
C THR A 2 11.43 12.96 -0.37
N PRO A 3 11.65 11.64 -0.50
CA PRO A 3 10.66 10.73 -1.09
C PRO A 3 9.28 10.87 -0.45
N ARG A 4 9.21 11.22 0.84
CA ARG A 4 7.95 11.44 1.57
C ARG A 4 7.16 12.62 1.01
N ALA A 5 7.78 13.79 0.86
CA ALA A 5 7.09 15.01 0.41
C ALA A 5 6.41 14.80 -0.95
N LYS A 6 6.99 13.94 -1.81
CA LYS A 6 6.44 13.62 -3.12
C LYS A 6 5.13 12.82 -3.06
N TYR A 7 4.97 11.91 -2.09
CA TYR A 7 3.84 10.97 -2.05
C TYR A 7 2.87 11.22 -0.89
N THR A 8 3.02 12.35 -0.19
CA THR A 8 2.17 12.66 0.96
C THR A 8 0.74 12.95 0.54
N ALA A 9 0.53 13.53 -0.65
CA ALA A 9 -0.80 13.83 -1.18
C ALA A 9 -1.63 12.55 -1.40
N GLU A 10 -1.03 11.52 -2.00
CA GLU A 10 -1.70 10.24 -2.26
C GLU A 10 -1.97 9.46 -0.97
N ILE A 11 -1.09 9.57 0.03
CA ILE A 11 -1.36 9.01 1.36
C ILE A 11 -2.51 9.77 2.03
N ALA A 12 -2.59 11.09 1.84
CA ALA A 12 -3.67 11.91 2.36
C ALA A 12 -5.02 11.56 1.72
N GLU A 13 -5.04 11.28 0.41
CA GLU A 13 -6.24 10.77 -0.27
C GLU A 13 -6.72 9.47 0.38
N VAL A 14 -5.84 8.48 0.58
CA VAL A 14 -6.23 7.24 1.27
C VAL A 14 -6.70 7.52 2.70
N ALA A 15 -6.00 8.38 3.45
CA ALA A 15 -6.34 8.72 4.83
C ALA A 15 -7.75 9.32 4.95
N LYS A 16 -8.16 10.15 3.98
CA LYS A 16 -9.49 10.76 3.91
C LYS A 16 -10.61 9.71 3.87
N TRP A 17 -10.40 8.58 3.17
CA TRP A 17 -11.41 7.51 3.07
C TRP A 17 -11.66 6.82 4.41
N TYR A 18 -10.68 6.84 5.30
CA TYR A 18 -10.78 6.28 6.64
C TYR A 18 -11.11 7.32 7.72
N GLY A 19 -11.29 8.59 7.35
CA GLY A 19 -11.58 9.67 8.30
C GLY A 19 -10.45 9.94 9.29
N VAL A 20 -9.19 9.69 8.92
CA VAL A 20 -8.02 9.93 9.77
C VAL A 20 -7.06 10.93 9.13
N PRO A 21 -6.29 11.71 9.92
CA PRO A 21 -5.35 12.66 9.35
C PRO A 21 -4.10 11.95 8.79
N VAL A 22 -3.52 12.49 7.72
CA VAL A 22 -2.34 11.92 7.03
C VAL A 22 -1.13 11.72 7.97
N TRP A 23 -0.92 12.64 8.92
CA TRP A 23 0.18 12.54 9.88
C TRP A 23 0.02 11.30 10.76
N ALA A 24 -1.21 10.90 11.13
CA ALA A 24 -1.45 9.71 11.94
C ALA A 24 -1.08 8.44 11.18
N VAL A 25 -1.37 8.39 9.88
CA VAL A 25 -1.03 7.27 8.99
C VAL A 25 0.48 7.00 8.95
N ILE A 26 1.30 8.06 8.91
CA ILE A 26 2.76 7.96 8.88
C ILE A 26 3.41 7.87 10.28
N SER A 27 2.67 8.19 11.34
CA SER A 27 3.16 8.16 12.72
C SER A 27 3.24 6.74 13.32
N PRO A 28 3.73 6.60 14.57
CA PRO A 28 3.63 5.37 15.36
C PRO A 28 2.22 5.01 15.86
N GLU A 29 1.23 5.90 15.73
CA GLU A 29 -0.18 5.71 16.18
C GLU A 29 -0.76 4.35 15.76
N LYS A 30 -1.38 3.62 16.69
CA LYS A 30 -1.86 2.23 16.48
C LYS A 30 -3.36 2.03 16.66
N THR A 31 -4.16 3.09 16.71
CA THR A 31 -5.62 2.94 16.71
C THR A 31 -6.09 2.13 15.51
N ARG A 32 -7.14 1.33 15.70
CA ARG A 32 -7.63 0.36 14.70
C ARG A 32 -7.86 0.99 13.33
N THR A 33 -8.48 2.17 13.30
CA THR A 33 -8.78 2.91 12.05
C THR A 33 -7.51 3.40 11.36
N VAL A 34 -6.55 3.95 12.12
CA VAL A 34 -5.26 4.41 11.58
C VAL A 34 -4.44 3.24 11.02
N VAL A 35 -4.44 2.09 11.69
CA VAL A 35 -3.76 0.88 11.20
C VAL A 35 -4.38 0.40 9.88
N LYS A 36 -5.71 0.42 9.75
CA LYS A 36 -6.39 0.08 8.48
C LYS A 36 -6.00 1.03 7.36
N ALA A 37 -6.04 2.34 7.60
CA ALA A 37 -5.63 3.36 6.64
C ALA A 37 -4.16 3.18 6.20
N ARG A 38 -3.27 2.89 7.14
CA ARG A 38 -1.85 2.65 6.88
C ARG A 38 -1.60 1.42 6.01
N ARG A 39 -2.33 0.33 6.26
CA ARG A 39 -2.25 -0.89 5.46
C ARG A 39 -2.69 -0.62 4.01
N ALA A 40 -3.80 0.09 3.84
CA ALA A 40 -4.28 0.50 2.52
C ALA A 40 -3.28 1.41 1.79
N ALA A 41 -2.71 2.40 2.48
CA ALA A 41 -1.72 3.30 1.90
C ALA A 41 -0.44 2.55 1.46
N ALA A 42 0.05 1.61 2.28
CA ALA A 42 1.20 0.77 1.93
C ALA A 42 0.93 -0.10 0.69
N TRP A 43 -0.27 -0.71 0.62
CA TRP A 43 -0.69 -1.48 -0.55
C TRP A 43 -0.83 -0.60 -1.79
N MET A 44 -1.43 0.58 -1.69
CA MET A 44 -1.58 1.53 -2.80
C MET A 44 -0.20 1.93 -3.38
N LEU A 45 0.77 2.27 -2.51
CA LEU A 45 2.11 2.64 -2.96
C LEU A 45 2.82 1.48 -3.69
N ARG A 46 2.59 0.24 -3.25
CA ARG A 46 3.10 -0.95 -3.93
C ARG A 46 2.41 -1.20 -5.27
N PHE A 47 1.08 -1.14 -5.29
CA PHE A 47 0.26 -1.44 -6.47
C PHE A 47 0.41 -0.39 -7.57
N LYS A 48 0.32 0.90 -7.22
CA LYS A 48 0.34 2.01 -8.17
C LYS A 48 1.74 2.30 -8.73
N TYR A 49 2.78 2.17 -7.90
CA TYR A 49 4.14 2.63 -8.26
C TYR A 49 5.19 1.51 -8.28
N GLY A 50 4.88 0.30 -7.85
CA GLY A 50 5.83 -0.81 -7.82
C GLY A 50 6.97 -0.66 -6.80
N PHE A 51 6.87 0.25 -5.82
CA PHE A 51 7.96 0.52 -4.89
C PHE A 51 8.37 -0.69 -4.05
N SER A 52 9.66 -0.79 -3.73
CA SER A 52 10.17 -1.79 -2.79
C SER A 52 9.63 -1.56 -1.38
N HIS A 53 9.53 -2.62 -0.58
CA HIS A 53 9.04 -2.55 0.80
C HIS A 53 9.84 -1.56 1.65
N GLU A 54 11.17 -1.51 1.49
CA GLU A 54 12.05 -0.55 2.16
C GLU A 54 11.76 0.90 1.76
N ARG A 55 11.50 1.15 0.46
CA ARG A 55 11.17 2.49 -0.04
C ARG A 55 9.83 2.95 0.54
N ILE A 56 8.84 2.07 0.57
CA ILE A 56 7.54 2.34 1.20
C ILE A 56 7.74 2.65 2.70
N GLY A 57 8.58 1.88 3.39
CA GLY A 57 8.94 2.11 4.79
C GLY A 57 9.46 3.53 5.04
N ARG A 58 10.43 3.98 4.23
CA ARG A 58 10.98 5.36 4.29
C ARG A 58 9.92 6.44 4.06
N ILE A 59 9.03 6.25 3.09
CA ILE A 59 7.91 7.17 2.82
C ILE A 59 6.98 7.23 4.04
N MET A 60 6.62 6.06 4.58
CA MET A 60 5.64 5.85 5.65
C MET A 60 6.19 6.11 7.06
N GLY A 61 7.10 7.07 7.23
CA GLY A 61 7.63 7.42 8.55
C GLY A 61 8.82 6.60 9.02
N GLY A 62 9.53 5.89 8.13
CA GLY A 62 10.70 5.09 8.48
C GLY A 62 10.36 3.71 9.06
N LYS A 63 9.25 3.11 8.63
CA LYS A 63 8.83 1.77 9.07
C LYS A 63 9.74 0.70 8.48
N ASP A 64 9.99 -0.36 9.26
CA ASP A 64 10.77 -1.49 8.79
C ASP A 64 10.08 -2.20 7.60
N HIS A 65 10.89 -2.76 6.70
CA HIS A 65 10.43 -3.44 5.50
C HIS A 65 9.49 -4.63 5.83
N SER A 66 9.75 -5.39 6.90
CA SER A 66 8.89 -6.49 7.35
C SER A 66 7.52 -5.99 7.81
N THR A 67 7.47 -4.82 8.44
CA THR A 67 6.22 -4.15 8.82
C THR A 67 5.39 -3.80 7.59
N ILE A 68 6.04 -3.36 6.51
CA ILE A 68 5.36 -3.07 5.24
C ILE A 68 4.81 -4.35 4.60
N ILE A 69 5.61 -5.42 4.55
CA ILE A 69 5.17 -6.73 4.03
C ILE A 69 3.92 -7.20 4.78
N PHE A 70 3.98 -7.20 6.11
CA PHE A 70 2.85 -7.57 6.95
C PHE A 70 1.64 -6.66 6.71
N ALA A 71 1.83 -5.34 6.63
CA ALA A 71 0.74 -4.41 6.41
C ALA A 71 0.02 -4.63 5.07
N ILE A 72 0.78 -4.89 4.01
CA ILE A 72 0.25 -5.21 2.67
C ILE A 72 -0.50 -6.54 2.70
N GLY A 73 0.08 -7.59 3.28
CA GLY A 73 -0.57 -8.90 3.41
C GLY A 73 -1.91 -8.79 4.15
N MET A 74 -1.92 -8.11 5.30
CA MET A 74 -3.16 -7.89 6.06
C MET A 74 -4.19 -7.04 5.32
N HIS A 75 -3.77 -6.11 4.48
CA HIS A 75 -4.71 -5.37 3.62
C HIS A 75 -5.35 -6.29 2.60
N MET A 76 -4.55 -7.12 1.93
CA MET A 76 -5.02 -8.05 0.91
C MET A 76 -6.00 -9.06 1.49
N ILE A 77 -5.69 -9.65 2.65
CA ILE A 77 -6.60 -10.55 3.38
C ILE A 77 -7.92 -9.85 3.69
N ALA A 78 -7.86 -8.65 4.26
CA ALA A 78 -9.07 -7.90 4.61
C ALA A 78 -9.90 -7.48 3.38
N ALA A 79 -9.28 -7.37 2.21
CA ALA A 79 -9.92 -7.00 0.95
C ALA A 79 -10.35 -8.23 0.10
N GLY A 80 -10.08 -9.47 0.56
CA GLY A 80 -10.33 -10.68 -0.22
C GLY A 80 -9.42 -10.84 -1.45
N LEU A 81 -8.27 -10.16 -1.47
CA LEU A 81 -7.30 -10.16 -2.56
C LEU A 81 -6.17 -11.21 -2.37
N ASP A 82 -6.29 -12.06 -1.34
CA ASP A 82 -5.31 -13.02 -0.87
C ASP A 82 -5.54 -14.46 -1.39
N GLY A 83 -6.35 -14.62 -2.44
CA GLY A 83 -6.61 -15.91 -3.10
C GLY A 83 -5.76 -16.21 -4.35
N PRO A 84 -5.90 -17.42 -4.94
CA PRO A 84 -5.31 -17.79 -6.23
C PRO A 84 -5.72 -16.86 -7.39
N GLU A 85 -6.73 -16.01 -7.19
CA GLU A 85 -7.13 -14.93 -8.09
C GLU A 85 -6.01 -13.94 -8.41
N ARG A 86 -5.04 -13.71 -7.49
CA ARG A 86 -3.85 -12.89 -7.79
C ARG A 86 -3.04 -13.49 -8.94
N ARG A 87 -2.80 -14.81 -8.90
CA ARG A 87 -2.11 -15.54 -9.98
C ARG A 87 -2.94 -15.62 -11.27
N TYR A 88 -4.27 -15.49 -11.18
CA TYR A 88 -5.17 -15.46 -12.34
C TYR A 88 -5.17 -14.06 -12.99
N ALA A 89 -5.27 -12.99 -12.22
CA ALA A 89 -5.20 -11.61 -12.71
C ALA A 89 -3.81 -11.30 -13.32
N GLU A 90 -2.72 -11.71 -12.66
CA GLU A 90 -1.35 -11.61 -13.18
C GLU A 90 -1.18 -12.40 -14.49
N ARG A 91 -1.75 -13.62 -14.60
CA ARG A 91 -1.70 -14.43 -15.83
C ARG A 91 -2.58 -13.88 -16.95
N LYS A 92 -3.78 -13.37 -16.65
CA LYS A 92 -4.70 -12.80 -17.64
C LYS A 92 -4.15 -11.50 -18.22
N ALA A 93 -3.54 -10.65 -17.38
CA ALA A 93 -2.84 -9.45 -17.84
C ALA A 93 -1.63 -9.79 -18.73
N GLY A 94 -0.85 -10.82 -18.37
CA GLY A 94 0.26 -11.32 -19.21
C GLY A 94 -0.19 -11.97 -20.52
N LEU A 95 -1.35 -12.64 -20.55
CA LEU A 95 -1.91 -13.25 -21.76
C LEU A 95 -2.52 -12.21 -22.70
N ALA A 96 -3.14 -11.16 -22.16
CA ALA A 96 -3.66 -10.03 -22.93
C ALA A 96 -2.53 -9.23 -23.59
N ALA A 97 -1.42 -8.98 -22.86
CA ALA A 97 -0.24 -8.30 -23.40
C ALA A 97 0.46 -9.10 -24.53
N ARG A 98 0.39 -10.43 -24.51
CA ARG A 98 0.95 -11.32 -25.55
C ARG A 98 0.08 -11.48 -26.80
N ARG A 99 -1.21 -11.12 -26.73
CA ARG A 99 -2.12 -11.13 -27.88
C ARG A 99 -2.19 -9.80 -28.62
N ALA A 100 -1.59 -8.75 -28.06
CA ALA A 100 -1.54 -7.41 -28.62
C ALA A 100 -0.17 -7.05 -29.22
N ALA A 101 0.76 -8.02 -29.29
CA ALA A 101 2.06 -7.95 -29.96
C ALA A 101 2.08 -8.97 -31.09
#